data_AF-A0AAW7WVI3-F1
#
_entry.id   AF-A0AAW7WVI3-F1
#
_cell.length_a   1.000
_cell.length_b   1.000
_cell.length_c   1.000
_cell.angle_alpha   90.00
_cell.angle_beta   90.00
_cell.angle_gamma   90.00
#
_symmetry.space_group_name_H-M   'P 1'
#
loop_
_entity.id
_entity.type
_entity.pdbx_description
1 polymer ?
#
loop_
_entity_poly.entity_id
_entity_poly.type
_entity_poly.pdbx_seq_one_letter_code
_entity_poly.pdbx_strand_id
1 'polypeptide(L)' 'YSENAKKSKKFIVYMNGQVTKVKGSGKKQIEPGCEIIVPSKVKKRTNMGDILGYATSFSSLGLMIASIANLIKK' A
#
# COMPACT_ATOMS: atom_id res chain seq x y z
N TYR A 1 -6.09 18.28 -3.91
CA TYR A 1 -6.78 16.97 -4.00
C TYR A 1 -6.24 16.04 -5.09
N SER A 2 -5.97 16.51 -6.32
CA SER A 2 -5.60 15.65 -7.46
C SER A 2 -4.31 14.82 -7.33
N GLU A 3 -3.28 15.30 -6.64
CA GLU A 3 -1.99 14.59 -6.52
C GLU A 3 -2.04 13.38 -5.58
N ASN A 4 -2.78 13.53 -4.47
CA ASN A 4 -3.00 12.50 -3.48
C ASN A 4 -4.17 11.57 -3.83
N ALA A 5 -4.81 11.72 -4.98
CA ALA A 5 -5.94 10.87 -5.38
C ALA A 5 -5.48 9.58 -6.09
N LYS A 6 -6.07 8.45 -5.73
CA LYS A 6 -5.85 7.15 -6.37
C LYS A 6 -6.79 6.96 -7.56
N LYS A 7 -6.55 7.74 -8.62
CA LYS A 7 -7.38 7.82 -9.85
C LYS A 7 -7.63 6.48 -10.56
N SER A 8 -6.83 5.45 -10.29
CA SER A 8 -7.01 4.10 -10.83
C SER A 8 -8.09 3.27 -10.12
N LYS A 9 -8.55 3.70 -8.93
CA LYS A 9 -9.56 2.99 -8.13
C LYS A 9 -10.73 3.92 -7.79
N LYS A 10 -11.48 4.34 -8.80
CA LYS A 10 -12.68 5.19 -8.64
C LYS A 10 -13.92 4.32 -8.45
N PHE A 11 -14.86 4.77 -7.64
CA PHE A 11 -16.12 4.07 -7.36
C PHE A 11 -17.29 5.02 -7.56
N ILE A 12 -18.42 4.47 -8.00
CA ILE A 12 -19.71 5.17 -8.10
C ILE A 12 -20.64 4.52 -7.10
N VAL A 13 -21.27 5.33 -6.25
CA VAL A 13 -22.35 4.92 -5.37
C VAL A 13 -23.65 5.44 -5.99
N TYR A 14 -24.55 4.53 -6.34
CA TYR A 14 -25.85 4.86 -6.90
C TYR A 14 -26.84 5.22 -5.80
N MET A 15 -27.93 5.92 -6.14
CA MET A 15 -28.95 6.33 -5.17
C MET A 15 -29.63 5.16 -4.45
N ASN A 16 -29.62 3.96 -5.06
CA ASN A 16 -30.11 2.73 -4.44
C ASN A 16 -29.09 2.06 -3.50
N GLY A 17 -27.92 2.66 -3.28
CA GLY A 17 -26.84 2.12 -2.46
C GLY A 17 -25.91 1.13 -3.16
N GLN A 18 -26.12 0.84 -4.45
CA GLN A 18 -25.21 -0.01 -5.22
C GLN A 18 -23.85 0.67 -5.38
N VAL A 19 -22.76 -0.10 -5.28
CA VAL A 19 -21.40 0.41 -5.47
C VAL A 19 -20.75 -0.29 -6.66
N THR A 20 -20.32 0.48 -7.66
CA THR A 20 -19.65 -0.05 -8.85
C THR A 20 -18.28 0.60 -9.02
N LYS A 21 -17.27 -0.21 -9.39
CA LYS A 21 -15.94 0.30 -9.76
C LYS A 21 -15.97 0.87 -11.17
N VAL A 22 -15.53 2.12 -11.31
CA VAL A 22 -15.47 2.80 -12.61
C VAL A 22 -14.42 2.14 -13.51
N LYS A 23 -14.84 1.69 -14.70
CA LYS A 23 -13.94 1.25 -15.77
C LYS A 23 -13.63 2.41 -16.73
N GLY A 24 -12.35 2.62 -17.02
CA GLY A 24 -11.89 3.65 -17.96
C GLY A 24 -12.26 5.08 -17.54
N SER A 25 -12.83 5.85 -18.47
CA SER A 25 -13.27 7.23 -18.25
C SER A 25 -14.55 7.35 -17.44
N GLY A 26 -15.36 6.29 -17.30
CA GLY A 26 -16.58 6.27 -16.50
C GLY A 26 -17.79 6.99 -17.09
N LYS A 27 -17.67 7.64 -18.25
CA LYS A 27 -18.72 8.47 -18.86
C LYS A 27 -20.06 7.73 -19.07
N LYS A 28 -20.03 6.41 -19.27
CA LYS A 28 -21.22 5.56 -19.49
C LYS A 28 -21.85 5.00 -18.20
N GLN A 29 -21.20 5.15 -17.05
CA GLN A 29 -21.63 4.53 -15.78
C GLN A 29 -22.13 5.57 -14.77
N ILE A 30 -21.97 6.86 -15.08
CA ILE A 30 -22.38 7.97 -14.22
C ILE A 30 -23.84 8.28 -14.54
N GLU A 31 -24.68 8.18 -13.52
CA GLU A 31 -26.08 8.57 -13.57
C GLU A 31 -26.28 9.83 -12.69
N PRO A 32 -27.29 10.65 -12.98
CA PRO A 32 -27.66 11.77 -12.12
C PRO A 32 -27.97 11.29 -10.70
N GLY A 33 -27.44 11.99 -9.69
CA GLY A 33 -27.67 11.65 -8.28
C GLY A 33 -26.70 10.60 -7.70
N CYS A 34 -25.79 10.05 -8.50
CA CYS A 34 -24.73 9.18 -7.98
C CYS A 34 -23.58 9.96 -7.33
N GLU A 35 -22.95 9.36 -6.32
CA GLU A 35 -21.75 9.89 -5.68
C GLU A 35 -20.50 9.22 -6.25
N ILE A 36 -19.52 10.03 -6.66
CA ILE A 36 -18.24 9.53 -7.20
C ILE A 36 -17.17 9.62 -6.12
N ILE A 37 -16.74 8.47 -5.63
CA ILE A 37 -15.72 8.37 -4.60
C ILE A 37 -14.37 8.06 -5.26
N VAL A 38 -13.41 8.96 -5.05
CA VAL A 38 -12.00 8.76 -5.43
C VAL A 38 -11.17 8.66 -4.16
N PRO A 39 -10.73 7.47 -3.75
CA PRO A 39 -9.95 7.30 -2.55
C PRO A 39 -8.59 7.98 -2.70
N SER A 40 -8.01 8.40 -1.58
CA SER A 40 -6.65 8.93 -1.56
C SER A 40 -5.62 7.80 -1.67
N LYS A 41 -4.45 8.11 -2.23
CA LYS A 41 -3.27 7.26 -2.19
C LYS A 41 -2.89 7.08 -0.73
N VAL A 42 -2.92 5.84 -0.27
CA VAL A 42 -2.35 5.51 1.04
C VAL A 42 -0.85 5.75 0.92
N LYS A 43 -0.33 6.73 1.66
CA LYS A 43 1.11 6.80 1.92
C LYS A 43 1.42 5.53 2.71
N LYS A 44 1.98 4.51 2.05
CA LYS A 44 2.59 3.39 2.77
C LYS A 44 3.62 4.03 3.69
N ARG A 45 3.31 4.10 4.98
CA ARG A 45 4.32 4.31 6.01
C ARG A 45 5.11 3.01 6.02
N THR A 46 5.98 2.79 5.03
CA THR A 46 7.10 1.90 5.19
C THR A 46 7.91 2.55 6.30
N ASN A 47 7.60 2.15 7.53
CA ASN A 47 8.29 2.62 8.71
C ASN A 47 9.76 2.27 8.44
N MET A 48 10.61 3.26 8.19
CA MET A 48 12.03 2.99 8.00
C MET A 48 12.59 2.30 9.25
N GLY A 49 11.94 2.45 10.42
CA GLY A 49 12.19 1.66 11.61
C GLY A 49 11.87 0.17 11.47
N ASP A 50 10.86 -0.24 10.71
CA ASP A 50 10.59 -1.67 10.46
C ASP A 50 11.65 -2.24 9.53
N ILE A 51 11.99 -1.53 8.43
CA ILE A 51 13.04 -1.97 7.50
C ILE A 51 14.41 -2.01 8.18
N LEU A 52 14.74 -0.99 8.98
CA LEU A 52 15.96 -0.95 9.78
C LEU A 52 15.95 -2.05 10.85
N GLY A 53 14.83 -2.29 11.52
CA GLY A 53 14.67 -3.37 12.49
C GLY A 53 14.86 -4.76 11.87
N TYR A 54 14.35 -4.98 10.65
CA TYR A 54 14.60 -6.21 9.88
C TYR A 54 16.07 -6.33 9.46
N ALA A 55 16.70 -5.23 9.02
CA ALA A 55 18.11 -5.22 8.66
C ALA A 55 19.01 -5.47 9.88
N THR A 56 18.71 -4.89 11.04
CA THR A 56 19.42 -5.10 12.31
C THR A 56 19.26 -6.53 12.81
N SER A 57 18.05 -7.10 12.73
CA SER A 57 17.82 -8.50 13.12
C SER A 57 18.59 -9.48 12.22
N PHE A 58 18.59 -9.25 10.90
CA PHE A 58 19.32 -10.08 9.96
C PHE A 58 20.84 -9.96 10.13
N SER A 59 21.35 -8.74 10.36
CA SER A 59 22.78 -8.52 10.64
C SER A 59 23.20 -9.11 11.98
N SER A 60 22.38 -9.02 13.04
CA SER A 60 22.65 -9.67 14.33
C SER A 60 22.78 -11.18 14.19
N LEU A 61 21.86 -11.83 13.45
CA LEU A 61 21.96 -13.26 13.14
C LEU A 61 23.21 -13.61 12.33
N GLY A 62 23.53 -12.82 11.31
CA GLY A 62 24.76 -13.00 10.52
C GLY A 62 26.02 -12.87 11.36
N LEU A 63 26.05 -11.92 12.30
CA LEU A 63 27.14 -11.77 13.26
C LEU A 63 27.22 -12.95 14.22
N MET A 64 26.10 -13.44 14.77
CA MET A 64 26.09 -14.63 15.62
C MET A 64 26.65 -15.86 14.89
N ILE A 65 26.23 -16.08 13.64
CA ILE A 65 26.73 -17.17 12.80
C ILE A 65 28.23 -16.97 12.51
N ALA A 66 28.66 -15.75 12.17
CA ALA A 66 30.07 -15.44 11.93
C ALA A 66 30.94 -15.62 13.19
N SER A 67 30.41 -15.24 14.37
CA SER A 67 31.05 -15.47 15.66
C SER A 67 31.20 -16.96 15.93
N ILE A 68 30.14 -17.76 15.75
CA ILE A 68 30.18 -19.21 15.92
C ILE A 68 31.16 -19.85 14.92
N ALA A 69 31.13 -19.43 13.66
CA ALA A 69 32.04 -19.93 12.64
C ALA A 69 33.51 -19.59 12.96
N ASN A 70 33.79 -18.38 13.46
CA ASN A 70 35.14 -18.00 13.89
C ASN A 70 35.62 -18.76 15.13
N LEU A 71 34.71 -19.16 16.02
CA LEU A 71 35.02 -19.99 17.19
C LEU A 71 35.29 -21.45 16.81
N ILE A 72 34.62 -21.99 15.79
CA ILE A 72 34.80 -23.37 15.31
C ILE A 72 35.99 -23.49 14.34
N LYS A 73 36.33 -22.42 13.61
CA LYS A 73 37.46 -22.39 12.66
C LYS A 73 38.82 -22.27 13.34
N LYS A 74 38.85 -21.92 14.63
CA LYS A 74 40.04 -21.94 15.48
C LYS A 74 40.18 -23.29 16.16
#